data_AF-A0A932QGN8-F1
#
_entry.id   AF-A0A932QGN8-F1
#
_cell.length_a   1.000
_cell.length_b   1.000
_cell.length_c   1.000
_cell.angle_alpha   90.00
_cell.angle_beta   90.00
_cell.angle_gamma   90.00
#
_symmetry.space_group_name_H-M   'P 1'
#
loop_
_entity.id
_entity.type
_entity.pdbx_description
1 polymer ?
#
loop_
_entity_poly.entity_id
_entity_poly.type
_entity_poly.pdbx_seq_one_letter_code
_entity_poly.pdbx_strand_id
1 'polypeptide(L)'
;MTITRANLHLAGADAVTPAHVRHEPPGEHVERNPGQPLDLDLVLAQHVNKSATERRAATIPTRRTVKKQWQAAWLLRAITLIDLTTLSGDDTPGNVRRLCAKAMHPLRPDLEALLGVESLHVTTGAVCVYHALVPTAVEALRGSGIPVAAVSTGFPAGLSPFSTRLAEVRESVAAGAREIDIVITRGHVLTGDWHALYEEVRAFREACGDAHMKAILATGELATLTNVARASMVAMMAGADFIKTSTGKEGVNATLPVSLVMTRMIRAYFERTGYAVGYKPAGGIRSAKNALEYLYLIKEELGDRWLRADLFRFGASGLLTDIERQLEHFATGRYAAAHRQPMV
;
A
#
# COMPACT_ATOMS: atom_id res chain seq x y z
N MET A 1 -6.60 -79.58 2.64
CA MET A 1 -6.23 -79.05 1.32
C MET A 1 -6.20 -77.53 1.43
N THR A 2 -5.00 -76.98 1.40
CA THR A 2 -4.64 -75.56 1.49
C THR A 2 -5.21 -74.77 0.30
N ILE A 3 -5.79 -73.57 0.52
CA ILE A 3 -5.56 -72.39 -0.35
C ILE A 3 -5.66 -71.12 0.51
N THR A 4 -4.53 -70.43 0.60
CA THR A 4 -4.31 -69.07 1.12
C THR A 4 -4.79 -68.04 0.11
N ARG A 5 -5.41 -66.93 0.53
CA ARG A 5 -5.44 -65.68 -0.26
C ARG A 5 -5.15 -64.47 0.62
N ALA A 6 -4.15 -63.74 0.15
CA ALA A 6 -3.45 -62.60 0.74
C ALA A 6 -4.35 -61.41 1.12
N ASN A 7 -4.05 -60.81 2.28
CA ASN A 7 -4.42 -59.44 2.59
C ASN A 7 -3.49 -58.50 1.82
N LEU A 8 -4.03 -57.72 0.89
CA LEU A 8 -3.33 -56.55 0.36
C LEU A 8 -3.47 -55.40 1.37
N HIS A 9 -2.34 -55.01 1.95
CA HIS A 9 -2.17 -53.76 2.67
C HIS A 9 -2.37 -52.60 1.69
N LEU A 10 -3.40 -51.79 1.89
CA LEU A 10 -3.44 -50.42 1.38
C LEU A 10 -3.01 -49.51 2.54
N ALA A 11 -1.74 -49.11 2.51
CA ALA A 11 -1.25 -47.99 3.30
C ALA A 11 -1.95 -46.72 2.79
N GLY A 12 -2.98 -46.27 3.52
CA GLY A 12 -3.56 -44.96 3.33
C GLY A 12 -2.56 -43.92 3.83
N ALA A 13 -2.00 -43.14 2.91
CA ALA A 13 -1.15 -42.02 3.22
C ALA A 13 -1.90 -41.03 4.12
N ASP A 14 -1.39 -40.82 5.34
CA ASP A 14 -1.79 -39.71 6.18
C ASP A 14 -1.47 -38.42 5.41
N ALA A 15 -2.51 -37.74 4.93
CA ALA A 15 -2.40 -36.39 4.39
C ALA A 15 -2.04 -35.46 5.56
N VAL A 16 -0.73 -35.31 5.79
CA VAL A 16 -0.19 -34.31 6.70
C VAL A 16 -0.62 -32.95 6.16
N THR A 17 -1.64 -32.36 6.79
CA THR A 17 -1.96 -30.95 6.63
C THR A 17 -0.69 -30.19 7.02
N PRO A 18 -0.12 -29.31 6.17
CA PRO A 18 1.09 -28.61 6.55
C PRO A 18 0.79 -27.85 7.84
N ALA A 19 1.59 -28.09 8.89
CA ALA A 19 1.47 -27.34 10.12
C ALA A 19 1.48 -25.85 9.78
N HIS A 20 0.48 -25.08 10.24
CA HIS A 20 0.52 -23.63 10.15
C HIS A 20 1.76 -23.14 10.88
N VAL A 21 2.83 -22.86 10.14
CA VAL A 21 4.04 -22.25 10.69
C VAL A 21 3.63 -20.84 11.10
N ARG A 22 3.51 -20.62 12.41
CA ARG A 22 3.27 -19.28 12.94
C ARG A 22 4.58 -18.52 12.88
N HIS A 23 4.72 -17.66 11.88
CA HIS A 23 5.80 -16.70 11.83
C HIS A 23 5.63 -15.65 12.95
N GLU A 24 6.72 -15.32 13.63
CA GLU A 24 6.72 -14.16 14.52
C GLU A 24 6.50 -12.88 13.71
N PRO A 25 5.88 -11.83 14.30
CA PRO A 25 5.73 -10.55 13.61
C PRO A 25 7.10 -10.06 13.07
N PRO A 26 7.15 -9.40 11.90
CA PRO A 26 8.40 -8.92 11.33
C PRO A 26 9.15 -8.01 12.31
N GLY A 27 10.47 -8.16 12.34
CA GLY A 27 11.36 -7.30 13.14
C GLY A 27 11.44 -5.87 12.59
N GLU A 28 12.32 -5.05 13.18
CA GLU A 28 12.54 -3.66 12.70
C GLU A 28 13.06 -3.64 11.26
N HIS A 29 13.91 -4.59 10.89
CA HIS A 29 14.33 -4.80 9.51
C HIS A 29 13.41 -5.83 8.83
N VAL A 30 12.67 -5.39 7.81
CA VAL A 30 11.86 -6.25 6.97
C VAL A 30 12.69 -6.71 5.79
N GLU A 31 12.87 -8.03 5.66
CA GLU A 31 13.47 -8.61 4.47
C GLU A 31 12.58 -8.35 3.25
N ARG A 32 13.18 -7.88 2.16
CA ARG A 32 12.49 -7.56 0.93
C ARG A 32 11.93 -8.85 0.31
N ASN A 33 10.66 -8.86 -0.08
CA ASN A 33 10.01 -10.01 -0.70
C ASN A 33 10.79 -10.46 -1.96
N PRO A 34 11.40 -11.66 -1.99
CA PRO A 34 12.17 -12.13 -3.15
C PRO A 34 11.25 -12.57 -4.31
N GLY A 35 9.94 -12.65 -4.07
CA GLY A 35 9.01 -13.34 -4.95
C GLY A 35 8.98 -14.85 -4.67
N GLN A 36 7.99 -15.51 -5.25
CA GLN A 36 7.75 -16.94 -5.17
C GLN A 36 7.37 -17.46 -6.57
N PRO A 37 7.60 -18.74 -6.86
CA PRO A 37 7.00 -19.36 -8.04
C PRO A 37 5.48 -19.18 -8.04
N LEU A 38 4.91 -18.93 -9.22
CA LEU A 38 3.46 -18.81 -9.37
C LEU A 38 2.78 -20.12 -8.97
N ASP A 39 1.88 -20.05 -8.00
CA ASP A 39 1.06 -21.17 -7.53
C ASP A 39 -0.39 -20.90 -7.91
N LEU A 40 -0.80 -21.43 -9.08
CA LEU A 40 -2.13 -21.20 -9.64
C LEU A 40 -3.24 -21.83 -8.78
N ASP A 41 -2.97 -22.93 -8.10
CA ASP A 41 -3.95 -23.58 -7.24
C ASP A 41 -4.31 -22.66 -6.08
N LEU A 42 -3.32 -22.02 -5.46
CA LEU A 42 -3.57 -21.03 -4.41
C LEU A 42 -4.28 -19.78 -4.90
N VAL A 43 -3.94 -19.30 -6.10
CA VAL A 43 -4.63 -18.15 -6.70
C VAL A 43 -6.10 -18.51 -6.96
N LEU A 44 -6.37 -19.64 -7.63
CA LEU A 44 -7.73 -20.03 -8.01
C LEU A 44 -8.58 -20.43 -6.81
N ALA A 45 -7.98 -20.96 -5.75
CA ALA A 45 -8.64 -21.26 -4.48
C ALA A 45 -9.18 -20.02 -3.75
N GLN A 46 -8.70 -18.81 -4.07
CA GLN A 46 -9.23 -17.60 -3.46
C GLN A 46 -10.69 -17.39 -3.84
N HIS A 47 -11.54 -17.27 -2.82
CA HIS A 47 -12.96 -16.98 -2.97
C HIS A 47 -13.39 -15.99 -1.87
N VAL A 48 -14.05 -14.90 -2.27
CA VAL A 48 -14.50 -13.87 -1.33
C VAL A 48 -16.02 -13.87 -1.20
N ASN A 49 -16.51 -14.11 0.02
CA ASN A 49 -17.91 -13.84 0.34
C ASN A 49 -18.13 -12.32 0.46
N LYS A 50 -18.66 -11.71 -0.61
CA LYS A 50 -18.89 -10.26 -0.69
C LYS A 50 -19.72 -9.73 0.47
N SER A 51 -20.88 -10.35 0.74
CA SER A 51 -21.81 -9.88 1.77
C SER A 51 -21.20 -9.93 3.18
N ALA A 52 -20.46 -11.00 3.50
CA ALA A 52 -19.75 -11.10 4.77
C ALA A 52 -18.62 -10.05 4.90
N THR A 53 -17.91 -9.81 3.79
CA THR A 53 -16.85 -8.79 3.73
C THR A 53 -17.41 -7.40 3.94
N GLU A 54 -18.51 -7.05 3.27
CA GLU A 54 -19.19 -5.76 3.42
C GLU A 54 -19.70 -5.56 4.84
N ARG A 55 -20.34 -6.57 5.44
CA ARG A 55 -20.76 -6.50 6.85
C ARG A 55 -19.58 -6.26 7.78
N ARG A 56 -18.48 -6.99 7.60
CA ARG A 56 -17.28 -6.81 8.43
C ARG A 56 -16.68 -5.41 8.24
N ALA A 57 -16.53 -4.95 7.01
CA ALA A 57 -16.00 -3.63 6.71
C ALA A 57 -16.87 -2.52 7.31
N ALA A 58 -18.21 -2.66 7.26
CA ALA A 58 -19.15 -1.71 7.87
C ALA A 58 -19.03 -1.61 9.40
N THR A 59 -18.46 -2.62 10.08
CA THR A 59 -18.20 -2.54 11.52
C THR A 59 -16.98 -1.69 11.87
N ILE A 60 -16.03 -1.49 10.96
CA ILE A 60 -14.78 -0.76 11.24
C ILE A 60 -15.04 0.69 11.69
N PRO A 61 -15.86 1.50 10.98
CA PRO A 61 -16.10 2.88 11.38
C PRO A 61 -16.99 3.03 12.63
N THR A 62 -17.67 1.97 13.08
CA THR A 62 -18.60 2.02 14.21
C THR A 62 -17.96 1.64 15.55
N ARG A 63 -16.71 1.17 15.54
CA ARG A 63 -16.00 0.83 16.78
C ARG A 63 -15.67 2.07 17.59
N ARG A 64 -15.41 1.87 18.89
CA ARG A 64 -15.01 2.95 19.79
C ARG A 64 -13.80 3.69 19.20
N THR A 65 -14.01 4.97 18.91
CA THR A 65 -12.96 5.83 18.37
C THR A 65 -11.90 6.09 19.44
N VAL A 66 -10.65 6.14 19.01
CA VAL A 66 -9.55 6.66 19.82
C VAL A 66 -9.78 8.16 20.07
N LYS A 67 -9.68 8.64 21.32
CA LYS A 67 -10.06 10.01 21.71
C LYS A 67 -8.89 10.79 22.28
N LYS A 68 -8.99 12.12 22.23
CA LYS A 68 -8.09 13.09 22.88
C LYS A 68 -6.63 12.86 22.45
N GLN A 69 -5.69 12.79 23.40
CA GLN A 69 -4.26 12.65 23.14
C GLN A 69 -3.91 11.41 22.31
N TRP A 70 -4.66 10.32 22.48
CA TRP A 70 -4.45 9.11 21.71
C TRP A 70 -4.85 9.30 20.24
N GLN A 71 -5.90 10.09 20.00
CA GLN A 71 -6.32 10.42 18.63
C GLN A 71 -5.23 11.28 17.97
N ALA A 72 -4.73 12.29 18.69
CA ALA A 72 -3.62 13.12 18.20
C ALA A 72 -2.38 12.27 17.88
N ALA A 73 -1.99 11.34 18.75
CA ALA A 73 -0.88 10.42 18.49
C ALA A 73 -1.09 9.54 17.25
N TRP A 74 -2.31 9.04 17.04
CA TRP A 74 -2.65 8.26 15.83
C TRP A 74 -2.65 9.10 14.56
N LEU A 75 -3.05 10.37 14.65
CA LEU A 75 -2.98 11.31 13.53
C LEU A 75 -1.54 11.69 13.19
N LEU A 76 -0.69 11.91 14.19
CA LEU A 76 0.76 12.07 13.97
C LEU A 76 1.38 10.83 13.32
N ARG A 77 0.98 9.63 13.77
CA ARG A 77 1.35 8.38 13.10
C ARG A 77 0.88 8.36 11.65
N ALA A 78 -0.37 8.77 11.38
CA ALA A 78 -0.90 8.81 10.01
C ALA A 78 -0.04 9.68 9.10
N ILE A 79 0.45 10.84 9.56
CA ILE A 79 1.36 11.72 8.80
C ILE A 79 2.59 10.94 8.32
N THR A 80 3.25 10.19 9.22
CA THR A 80 4.45 9.38 8.89
C THR A 80 4.21 8.28 7.85
N LEU A 81 2.95 8.00 7.56
CA LEU A 81 2.55 6.96 6.62
C LEU A 81 2.08 7.58 5.29
N ILE A 82 2.05 8.90 5.13
CA ILE A 82 1.59 9.52 3.89
C ILE A 82 2.68 9.46 2.82
N ASP A 83 2.31 8.94 1.64
CA ASP A 83 3.00 9.24 0.39
C ASP A 83 2.38 10.52 -0.13
N LEU A 84 3.02 11.66 0.14
CA LEU A 84 2.46 12.97 -0.18
C LEU A 84 2.55 13.15 -1.69
N THR A 85 1.38 13.18 -2.34
CA THR A 85 1.30 12.93 -3.78
C THR A 85 0.84 14.18 -4.53
N THR A 86 1.53 14.51 -5.63
CA THR A 86 0.96 15.32 -6.72
C THR A 86 1.13 14.58 -8.04
N LEU A 87 0.04 14.47 -8.79
CA LEU A 87 -0.05 13.75 -10.06
C LEU A 87 -1.01 14.48 -11.00
N SER A 88 -0.82 15.78 -11.13
CA SER A 88 -1.61 16.64 -12.01
C SER A 88 -0.90 16.88 -13.34
N GLY A 89 -1.67 17.12 -14.40
CA GLY A 89 -1.11 17.42 -15.73
C GLY A 89 -0.43 18.78 -15.81
N ASP A 90 -0.70 19.65 -14.85
CA ASP A 90 -0.12 20.99 -14.70
C ASP A 90 0.96 21.05 -13.60
N ASP A 91 1.48 19.90 -13.16
CA ASP A 91 2.58 19.88 -12.20
C ASP A 91 3.84 20.57 -12.75
N THR A 92 4.52 21.34 -11.91
CA THR A 92 5.71 22.11 -12.26
C THR A 92 6.84 21.85 -11.27
N PRO A 93 8.10 22.15 -11.60
CA PRO A 93 9.16 22.06 -10.61
C PRO A 93 8.89 22.90 -9.34
N GLY A 94 8.16 24.02 -9.47
CA GLY A 94 7.80 24.89 -8.36
C GLY A 94 6.81 24.26 -7.38
N ASN A 95 5.74 23.63 -7.85
CA ASN A 95 4.77 22.98 -6.95
C ASN A 95 5.37 21.70 -6.32
N VAL A 96 6.19 20.93 -7.04
CA VAL A 96 6.90 19.77 -6.49
C VAL A 96 7.87 20.17 -5.39
N ARG A 97 8.61 21.28 -5.53
CA ARG A 97 9.46 21.79 -4.44
C ARG A 97 8.66 22.15 -3.20
N ARG A 98 7.48 22.76 -3.36
CA ARG A 98 6.57 23.04 -2.22
C ARG A 98 6.05 21.75 -1.59
N LEU A 99 5.74 20.73 -2.39
CA LEU A 99 5.35 19.39 -1.92
C LEU A 99 6.43 18.78 -1.06
N CYS A 100 7.68 18.83 -1.52
CA CYS A 100 8.84 18.31 -0.80
C CYS A 100 9.08 19.07 0.51
N ALA A 101 8.97 20.40 0.50
CA ALA A 101 9.07 21.20 1.73
C ALA A 101 7.97 20.83 2.73
N LYS A 102 6.74 20.61 2.26
CA LYS A 102 5.61 20.18 3.09
C LYS A 102 5.77 18.75 3.62
N ALA A 103 6.39 17.86 2.84
CA ALA A 103 6.72 16.50 3.27
C ALA A 103 7.76 16.48 4.41
N MET A 104 8.76 17.36 4.35
CA MET A 104 9.77 17.53 5.40
C MET A 104 9.23 18.25 6.65
N HIS A 105 8.29 19.17 6.45
CA HIS A 105 7.68 19.96 7.53
C HIS A 105 6.16 19.87 7.46
N PRO A 106 5.59 18.69 7.77
CA PRO A 106 4.16 18.46 7.66
C PRO A 106 3.37 19.26 8.69
N LEU A 107 4.00 19.70 9.79
CA LEU A 107 3.39 20.54 10.82
C LEU A 107 4.11 21.88 10.90
N ARG A 108 3.37 22.94 11.21
CA ARG A 108 3.96 24.26 11.48
C ARG A 108 4.67 24.24 12.84
N PRO A 109 5.84 24.89 13.01
CA PRO A 109 6.62 24.80 14.25
C PRO A 109 5.88 25.19 15.54
N ASP A 110 5.00 26.19 15.49
CA ASP A 110 4.15 26.58 16.63
C ASP A 110 3.14 25.47 17.00
N LEU A 111 2.62 24.73 16.01
CA LEU A 111 1.72 23.61 16.27
C LEU A 111 2.48 22.43 16.88
N GLU A 112 3.71 22.16 16.42
CA GLU A 112 4.57 21.14 17.04
C GLU A 112 4.84 21.46 18.51
N ALA A 113 5.14 22.71 18.83
CA ALA A 113 5.35 23.18 20.20
C ALA A 113 4.09 23.09 21.07
N LEU A 114 2.93 23.45 20.53
CA LEU A 114 1.66 23.31 21.25
C LEU A 114 1.29 21.86 21.53
N LEU A 115 1.69 20.94 20.66
CA LEU A 115 1.48 19.50 20.82
C LEU A 115 2.56 18.83 21.69
N GLY A 116 3.73 19.47 21.87
CA GLY A 116 4.89 18.93 22.58
C GLY A 116 5.55 17.76 21.84
N VAL A 117 5.66 17.87 20.51
CA VAL A 117 6.11 16.77 19.63
C VAL A 117 7.33 17.11 18.77
N GLU A 118 8.02 18.21 19.07
CA GLU A 118 9.19 18.68 18.31
C GLU A 118 10.29 17.62 18.23
N SER A 119 10.46 16.86 19.32
CA SER A 119 11.44 15.76 19.41
C SER A 119 11.11 14.55 18.53
N LEU A 120 9.88 14.44 18.01
CA LEU A 120 9.48 13.32 17.16
C LEU A 120 9.95 13.48 15.71
N HIS A 121 10.33 14.69 15.28
CA HIS A 121 10.76 15.00 13.91
C HIS A 121 9.86 14.37 12.85
N VAL A 122 8.55 14.64 12.93
CA VAL A 122 7.55 14.02 12.06
C VAL A 122 7.73 14.48 10.63
N THR A 123 7.98 13.54 9.72
CA THR A 123 7.95 13.75 8.25
C THR A 123 6.87 12.88 7.62
N THR A 124 6.57 13.08 6.34
CA THR A 124 5.77 12.09 5.59
C THR A 124 6.60 10.87 5.22
N GLY A 125 5.95 9.78 4.82
CA GLY A 125 6.59 8.50 4.49
C GLY A 125 7.31 8.51 3.13
N ALA A 126 6.77 9.24 2.15
CA ALA A 126 7.41 9.50 0.86
C ALA A 126 6.82 10.75 0.19
N VAL A 127 7.39 11.14 -0.95
CA VAL A 127 6.77 12.04 -1.93
C VAL A 127 6.54 11.28 -3.23
N CYS A 128 5.32 11.35 -3.78
CA CYS A 128 4.96 10.65 -5.02
C CYS A 128 4.67 11.63 -6.15
N VAL A 129 5.38 11.48 -7.28
CA VAL A 129 5.31 12.38 -8.45
C VAL A 129 5.31 11.59 -9.77
N TYR A 130 5.07 12.29 -10.88
CA TYR A 130 5.33 11.75 -12.22
C TYR A 130 6.83 11.61 -12.50
N HIS A 131 7.20 10.64 -13.36
CA HIS A 131 8.59 10.35 -13.77
C HIS A 131 9.39 11.60 -14.15
N ALA A 132 8.79 12.52 -14.92
CA ALA A 132 9.44 13.74 -15.40
C ALA A 132 9.88 14.69 -14.27
N LEU A 133 9.29 14.56 -13.08
CA LEU A 133 9.54 15.42 -11.93
C LEU A 133 10.36 14.73 -10.84
N VAL A 134 10.76 13.47 -11.04
CA VAL A 134 11.63 12.73 -10.12
C VAL A 134 12.94 13.49 -9.84
N PRO A 135 13.69 14.01 -10.84
CA PRO A 135 14.91 14.75 -10.57
C PRO A 135 14.68 15.97 -9.66
N THR A 136 13.58 16.69 -9.87
CA THR A 136 13.22 17.85 -9.04
C THR A 136 12.92 17.45 -7.61
N ALA A 137 12.14 16.38 -7.40
CA ALA A 137 11.81 15.89 -6.08
C ALA A 137 13.05 15.34 -5.33
N VAL A 138 13.91 14.60 -6.03
CA VAL A 138 15.16 14.04 -5.48
C VAL A 138 16.11 15.16 -5.05
N GLU A 139 16.24 16.21 -5.85
CA GLU A 139 17.03 17.39 -5.48
C GLU A 139 16.45 18.08 -4.25
N ALA A 140 15.14 18.32 -4.24
CA ALA A 140 14.45 19.04 -3.16
C ALA A 140 14.46 18.29 -1.81
N LEU A 141 14.50 16.95 -1.83
CA LEU A 141 14.50 16.10 -0.64
C LEU A 141 15.90 15.64 -0.22
N ARG A 142 16.96 16.12 -0.87
CA ARG A 142 18.33 15.70 -0.56
C ARG A 142 18.65 15.88 0.92
N GLY A 143 19.10 14.82 1.57
CA GLY A 143 19.47 14.82 3.00
C GLY A 143 18.29 14.67 3.97
N SER A 144 17.04 14.66 3.50
CA SER A 144 15.86 14.51 4.38
C SER A 144 15.58 13.08 4.83
N GLY A 145 16.08 12.08 4.10
CA GLY A 145 15.73 10.67 4.30
C GLY A 145 14.36 10.26 3.75
N ILE A 146 13.57 11.20 3.20
CA ILE A 146 12.26 10.90 2.59
C ILE A 146 12.48 10.33 1.18
N PRO A 147 12.00 9.10 0.89
CA PRO A 147 12.13 8.53 -0.45
C PRO A 147 11.21 9.21 -1.46
N VAL A 148 11.69 9.32 -2.70
CA VAL A 148 10.86 9.71 -3.85
C VAL A 148 10.27 8.45 -4.47
N ALA A 149 8.94 8.46 -4.58
CA ALA A 149 8.16 7.51 -5.35
C ALA A 149 7.80 8.08 -6.71
N ALA A 150 7.93 7.28 -7.77
CA ALA A 150 7.45 7.64 -9.10
C ALA A 150 6.26 6.74 -9.49
N VAL A 151 5.24 7.31 -10.13
CA VAL A 151 4.29 6.47 -10.89
C VAL A 151 4.86 6.17 -12.27
N SER A 152 4.77 4.92 -12.69
CA SER A 152 5.34 4.44 -13.96
C SER A 152 4.37 3.47 -14.66
N THR A 153 4.88 2.82 -15.70
CA THR A 153 4.23 1.76 -16.48
C THR A 153 2.94 2.24 -17.15
N GLY A 154 2.99 3.38 -17.84
CA GLY A 154 1.85 3.93 -18.58
C GLY A 154 0.73 4.47 -17.68
N PHE A 155 1.08 4.91 -16.47
CA PHE A 155 0.12 5.48 -15.53
C PHE A 155 -0.72 6.61 -16.17
N PRO A 156 -2.05 6.68 -15.91
CA PRO A 156 -2.82 5.81 -15.01
C PRO A 156 -3.42 4.57 -15.69
N ALA A 157 -3.44 4.53 -17.02
CA ALA A 157 -4.17 3.51 -17.77
C ALA A 157 -3.43 2.15 -17.83
N GLY A 158 -2.10 2.16 -17.84
CA GLY A 158 -1.30 0.95 -17.93
C GLY A 158 -1.23 0.32 -19.33
N LEU A 159 -1.63 1.06 -20.38
CA LEU A 159 -1.85 0.51 -21.73
C LEU A 159 -0.75 0.84 -22.75
N SER A 160 0.29 1.57 -22.35
CA SER A 160 1.46 1.81 -23.21
C SER A 160 2.16 0.48 -23.56
N PRO A 161 2.90 0.41 -24.69
CA PRO A 161 3.66 -0.79 -25.05
C PRO A 161 4.54 -1.29 -23.90
N PHE A 162 4.61 -2.60 -23.71
CA PHE A 162 5.28 -3.21 -22.55
C PHE A 162 6.76 -2.80 -22.43
N SER A 163 7.49 -2.73 -23.54
CA SER A 163 8.89 -2.26 -23.56
C SER A 163 9.04 -0.81 -23.09
N THR A 164 8.12 0.07 -23.48
CA THR A 164 8.06 1.47 -23.01
C THR A 164 7.79 1.51 -21.50
N ARG A 165 6.84 0.70 -21.01
CA ARG A 165 6.53 0.62 -19.58
C ARG A 165 7.73 0.16 -18.74
N LEU A 166 8.53 -0.78 -19.24
CA LEU A 166 9.79 -1.18 -18.60
C LEU A 166 10.85 -0.06 -18.63
N ALA A 167 10.96 0.67 -19.75
CA ALA A 167 11.87 1.81 -19.85
C ALA A 167 11.52 2.92 -18.85
N GLU A 168 10.24 3.26 -18.71
CA GLU A 168 9.78 4.26 -17.72
C GLU A 168 10.21 3.92 -16.28
N VAL A 169 10.15 2.64 -15.90
CA VAL A 169 10.60 2.17 -14.59
C VAL A 169 12.11 2.39 -14.44
N ARG A 170 12.91 1.92 -15.41
CA ARG A 170 14.38 2.05 -15.36
C ARG A 170 14.82 3.50 -15.35
N GLU A 171 14.17 4.36 -16.13
CA GLU A 171 14.44 5.79 -16.17
C GLU A 171 14.11 6.47 -14.84
N SER A 172 12.98 6.12 -14.22
CA SER A 172 12.60 6.66 -12.91
C SER A 172 13.60 6.26 -11.81
N VAL A 173 14.05 5.00 -11.82
CA VAL A 173 15.10 4.51 -10.91
C VAL A 173 16.43 5.22 -11.17
N ALA A 174 16.84 5.35 -12.44
CA ALA A 174 18.06 6.06 -12.82
C ALA A 174 18.04 7.55 -12.44
N ALA A 175 16.85 8.17 -12.48
CA ALA A 175 16.63 9.55 -12.01
C ALA A 175 16.66 9.68 -10.47
N GLY A 176 16.74 8.56 -9.74
CA GLY A 176 16.92 8.53 -8.29
C GLY A 176 15.70 8.14 -7.48
N ALA A 177 14.57 7.78 -8.12
CA ALA A 177 13.42 7.25 -7.39
C ALA A 177 13.82 6.00 -6.61
N ARG A 178 13.42 5.95 -5.34
CA ARG A 178 13.67 4.79 -4.45
C ARG A 178 12.45 3.88 -4.34
N GLU A 179 11.31 4.34 -4.84
CA GLU A 179 10.09 3.56 -4.89
C GLU A 179 9.40 3.78 -6.24
N ILE A 180 8.80 2.73 -6.80
CA ILE A 180 8.08 2.76 -8.07
C ILE A 180 6.68 2.21 -7.86
N ASP A 181 5.68 3.02 -8.16
CA ASP A 181 4.28 2.66 -8.16
C ASP A 181 3.89 2.23 -9.59
N ILE A 182 3.86 0.92 -9.86
CA ILE A 182 3.50 0.36 -11.16
C ILE A 182 1.99 0.15 -11.27
N VAL A 183 1.44 0.20 -12.48
CA VAL A 183 0.05 -0.13 -12.80
C VAL A 183 0.01 -1.44 -13.58
N ILE A 184 -0.73 -2.41 -13.05
CA ILE A 184 -0.91 -3.70 -13.74
C ILE A 184 -1.80 -3.55 -14.98
N THR A 185 -1.64 -4.46 -15.94
CA THR A 185 -2.60 -4.64 -17.02
C THR A 185 -3.87 -5.30 -16.48
N ARG A 186 -4.88 -4.47 -16.19
CA ARG A 186 -6.19 -4.92 -15.68
C ARG A 186 -6.84 -6.00 -16.55
N GLY A 187 -6.59 -5.96 -17.87
CA GLY A 187 -7.07 -6.96 -18.82
C GLY A 187 -6.73 -8.39 -18.41
N HIS A 188 -5.51 -8.65 -17.94
CA HIS A 188 -5.10 -9.98 -17.48
C HIS A 188 -5.95 -10.48 -16.31
N VAL A 189 -6.31 -9.60 -15.37
CA VAL A 189 -7.20 -9.95 -14.26
C VAL A 189 -8.61 -10.25 -14.75
N LEU A 190 -9.13 -9.41 -15.65
CA LEU A 190 -10.51 -9.53 -16.15
C LEU A 190 -10.71 -10.75 -17.05
N THR A 191 -9.67 -11.21 -17.75
CA THR A 191 -9.69 -12.44 -18.55
C THR A 191 -9.22 -13.68 -17.78
N GLY A 192 -8.76 -13.52 -16.53
CA GLY A 192 -8.24 -14.61 -15.71
C GLY A 192 -6.85 -15.12 -16.14
N ASP A 193 -6.10 -14.33 -16.90
CA ASP A 193 -4.73 -14.63 -17.32
C ASP A 193 -3.72 -14.29 -16.20
N TRP A 194 -3.75 -15.10 -15.15
CA TRP A 194 -2.90 -14.91 -13.96
C TRP A 194 -1.42 -15.12 -14.26
N HIS A 195 -1.09 -15.94 -15.27
CA HIS A 195 0.29 -16.14 -15.70
C HIS A 195 0.85 -14.88 -16.36
N ALA A 196 0.11 -14.25 -17.28
CA ALA A 196 0.57 -13.00 -17.89
C ALA A 196 0.71 -11.88 -16.85
N LEU A 197 -0.21 -11.79 -15.89
CA LEU A 197 -0.09 -10.84 -14.77
C LEU A 197 1.18 -11.10 -13.94
N TYR A 198 1.46 -12.35 -13.61
CA TYR A 198 2.66 -12.73 -12.86
C TYR A 198 3.94 -12.32 -13.60
N GLU A 199 4.06 -12.66 -14.88
CA GLU A 199 5.25 -12.35 -15.68
C GLU A 199 5.43 -10.85 -15.87
N GLU A 200 4.33 -10.11 -16.09
CA GLU A 200 4.36 -8.64 -16.17
C GLU A 200 4.90 -8.02 -14.89
N VAL A 201 4.34 -8.39 -13.74
CA VAL A 201 4.75 -7.83 -12.45
C VAL A 201 6.18 -8.24 -12.10
N ARG A 202 6.59 -9.48 -12.43
CA ARG A 202 7.96 -9.97 -12.22
C ARG A 202 8.97 -9.20 -13.07
N ALA A 203 8.63 -8.88 -14.31
CA ALA A 203 9.49 -8.07 -15.17
C ALA A 203 9.61 -6.62 -14.66
N PHE A 204 8.52 -6.04 -14.14
CA PHE A 204 8.60 -4.72 -13.48
C PHE A 204 9.43 -4.77 -12.21
N ARG A 205 9.32 -5.84 -11.43
CA ARG A 205 10.15 -6.08 -10.25
C ARG A 205 11.63 -6.08 -10.61
N GLU A 206 12.01 -6.83 -11.65
CA GLU A 206 13.39 -6.85 -12.14
C GLU A 206 13.85 -5.47 -12.61
N ALA A 207 13.01 -4.74 -13.35
CA ALA A 207 13.33 -3.39 -13.82
C ALA A 207 13.51 -2.36 -12.68
N CYS A 208 12.88 -2.58 -11.52
CA CYS A 208 13.05 -1.72 -10.35
C CYS A 208 14.44 -1.84 -9.69
N GLY A 209 15.16 -2.95 -9.91
CA GLY A 209 16.41 -3.22 -9.19
C GLY A 209 16.20 -3.17 -7.68
N ASP A 210 16.92 -2.29 -6.98
CA ASP A 210 16.79 -2.10 -5.53
C ASP A 210 15.61 -1.21 -5.11
N ALA A 211 14.99 -0.47 -6.02
CA ALA A 211 13.85 0.39 -5.69
C ALA A 211 12.63 -0.43 -5.28
N HIS A 212 11.91 0.00 -4.25
CA HIS A 212 10.72 -0.71 -3.79
C HIS A 212 9.58 -0.61 -4.82
N MET A 213 9.00 -1.74 -5.21
CA MET A 213 7.90 -1.80 -6.15
C MET A 213 6.56 -1.89 -5.42
N LYS A 214 5.66 -0.92 -5.69
CA LYS A 214 4.27 -0.93 -5.24
C LYS A 214 3.34 -1.23 -6.41
N ALA A 215 2.69 -2.38 -6.40
CA ALA A 215 1.79 -2.80 -7.48
C ALA A 215 0.39 -2.20 -7.30
N ILE A 216 0.02 -1.23 -8.13
CA ILE A 216 -1.34 -0.69 -8.23
C ILE A 216 -2.21 -1.70 -8.97
N LEU A 217 -3.20 -2.25 -8.26
CA LEU A 217 -4.13 -3.23 -8.83
C LEU A 217 -5.34 -2.59 -9.52
N ALA A 218 -5.58 -1.29 -9.29
CA ALA A 218 -6.77 -0.58 -9.77
C ALA A 218 -8.08 -1.29 -9.42
N THR A 219 -8.22 -1.61 -8.14
CA THR A 219 -9.25 -2.51 -7.59
C THR A 219 -10.69 -2.12 -7.89
N GLY A 220 -10.98 -0.83 -8.14
CA GLY A 220 -12.31 -0.37 -8.53
C GLY A 220 -12.76 -0.87 -9.91
N GLU A 221 -11.82 -1.32 -10.74
CA GLU A 221 -12.05 -1.76 -12.12
C GLU A 221 -11.85 -3.28 -12.30
N LEU A 222 -11.58 -4.02 -11.21
CA LEU A 222 -11.37 -5.47 -11.25
C LEU A 222 -12.66 -6.30 -11.14
N ALA A 223 -13.82 -5.64 -11.20
CA ALA A 223 -15.19 -6.18 -11.15
C ALA A 223 -15.60 -6.87 -9.83
N THR A 224 -14.76 -7.74 -9.24
CA THR A 224 -15.11 -8.52 -8.06
C THR A 224 -14.03 -8.49 -6.99
N LEU A 225 -14.44 -8.66 -5.73
CA LEU A 225 -13.50 -8.81 -4.60
C LEU A 225 -12.65 -10.09 -4.72
N THR A 226 -13.16 -11.13 -5.36
CA THR A 226 -12.38 -12.34 -5.66
C THR A 226 -11.24 -12.03 -6.62
N ASN A 227 -11.48 -11.25 -7.67
CA ASN A 227 -10.40 -10.80 -8.58
C ASN A 227 -9.37 -9.94 -7.84
N VAL A 228 -9.80 -9.06 -6.92
CA VAL A 228 -8.88 -8.30 -6.06
C VAL A 228 -8.01 -9.22 -5.22
N ALA A 229 -8.58 -10.26 -4.60
CA ALA A 229 -7.84 -11.24 -3.82
C ALA A 229 -6.78 -11.97 -4.65
N ARG A 230 -7.18 -12.45 -5.84
CA ARG A 230 -6.32 -13.17 -6.79
C ARG A 230 -5.19 -12.29 -7.31
N ALA A 231 -5.50 -11.08 -7.78
CA ALA A 231 -4.50 -10.13 -8.25
C ALA A 231 -3.51 -9.75 -7.14
N SER A 232 -3.98 -9.60 -5.90
CA SER A 232 -3.11 -9.36 -4.73
C SER A 232 -2.12 -10.51 -4.54
N MET A 233 -2.59 -11.75 -4.57
CA MET A 233 -1.74 -12.93 -4.40
C MET A 233 -0.70 -13.05 -5.52
N VAL A 234 -1.13 -12.87 -6.77
CA VAL A 234 -0.22 -12.91 -7.94
C VAL A 234 0.85 -11.82 -7.85
N ALA A 235 0.47 -10.59 -7.50
CA ALA A 235 1.43 -9.49 -7.37
C ALA A 235 2.47 -9.76 -6.26
N MET A 236 2.06 -10.32 -5.13
CA MET A 236 2.97 -10.71 -4.04
C MET A 236 3.90 -11.86 -4.45
N MET A 237 3.37 -12.90 -5.10
CA MET A 237 4.20 -13.98 -5.66
C MET A 237 5.20 -13.44 -6.69
N ALA A 238 4.82 -12.45 -7.50
CA ALA A 238 5.72 -11.83 -8.47
C ALA A 238 6.78 -10.90 -7.85
N GLY A 239 6.78 -10.72 -6.52
CA GLY A 239 7.80 -9.96 -5.79
C GLY A 239 7.43 -8.50 -5.53
N ALA A 240 6.15 -8.13 -5.53
CA ALA A 240 5.75 -6.79 -5.07
C ALA A 240 6.13 -6.58 -3.60
N ASP A 241 6.73 -5.42 -3.30
CA ASP A 241 7.03 -5.00 -1.93
C ASP A 241 5.80 -4.41 -1.25
N PHE A 242 4.91 -3.79 -2.05
CA PHE A 242 3.60 -3.31 -1.63
C PHE A 242 2.54 -3.71 -2.65
N ILE A 243 1.33 -3.98 -2.17
CA ILE A 243 0.12 -3.94 -3.00
C ILE A 243 -0.67 -2.65 -2.73
N LYS A 244 -1.04 -1.96 -3.79
CA LYS A 244 -1.71 -0.66 -3.78
C LYS A 244 -3.09 -0.76 -4.41
N THR A 245 -4.09 -0.13 -3.80
CA THR A 245 -5.48 -0.26 -4.26
C THR A 245 -5.71 0.33 -5.65
N SER A 246 -5.37 1.61 -5.84
CA SER A 246 -5.90 2.40 -6.98
C SER A 246 -4.88 3.43 -7.45
N THR A 247 -5.03 3.93 -8.68
CA THR A 247 -4.18 5.03 -9.18
C THR A 247 -4.57 6.37 -8.58
N GLY A 248 -5.80 6.50 -8.06
CA GLY A 248 -6.36 7.78 -7.63
C GLY A 248 -7.05 8.53 -8.77
N LYS A 249 -7.14 7.91 -9.96
CA LYS A 249 -7.73 8.48 -11.18
C LYS A 249 -9.00 7.74 -11.61
N GLU A 250 -9.29 6.58 -11.02
CA GLU A 250 -10.51 5.81 -11.28
C GLU A 250 -11.75 6.45 -10.64
N GLY A 251 -12.95 6.09 -11.13
CA GLY A 251 -14.22 6.49 -10.51
C GLY A 251 -14.43 5.92 -9.11
N VAL A 252 -13.95 4.69 -8.86
CA VAL A 252 -13.96 4.03 -7.55
C VAL A 252 -12.53 3.71 -7.15
N ASN A 253 -12.09 4.24 -6.00
CA ASN A 253 -10.74 4.09 -5.48
C ASN A 253 -10.71 3.16 -4.25
N ALA A 254 -9.85 3.44 -3.26
CA ALA A 254 -9.79 2.67 -2.02
C ALA A 254 -11.13 2.66 -1.28
N THR A 255 -11.59 1.46 -0.91
CA THR A 255 -12.77 1.25 -0.05
C THR A 255 -12.43 0.24 1.04
N LEU A 256 -13.08 0.32 2.19
CA LEU A 256 -12.83 -0.61 3.30
C LEU A 256 -13.06 -2.09 2.92
N PRO A 257 -14.09 -2.48 2.12
CA PRO A 257 -14.25 -3.88 1.68
C PRO A 257 -13.07 -4.39 0.85
N VAL A 258 -12.60 -3.60 -0.12
CA VAL A 258 -11.40 -3.93 -0.92
C VAL A 258 -10.18 -4.05 -0.01
N SER A 259 -10.02 -3.10 0.88
CA SER A 259 -8.87 -3.01 1.78
C SER A 259 -8.79 -4.20 2.71
N LEU A 260 -9.92 -4.61 3.27
CA LEU A 260 -10.05 -5.81 4.10
C LEU A 260 -9.65 -7.09 3.36
N VAL A 261 -9.98 -7.19 2.07
CA VAL A 261 -9.58 -8.34 1.24
C VAL A 261 -8.07 -8.31 1.02
N MET A 262 -7.50 -7.18 0.62
CA MET A 262 -6.07 -7.05 0.36
C MET A 262 -5.22 -7.30 1.61
N THR A 263 -5.60 -6.76 2.77
CA THR A 263 -4.87 -6.99 4.03
C THR A 263 -4.94 -8.45 4.47
N ARG A 264 -6.06 -9.14 4.23
CA ARG A 264 -6.15 -10.59 4.49
C ARG A 264 -5.27 -11.42 3.56
N MET A 265 -5.11 -10.99 2.31
CA MET A 265 -4.15 -11.65 1.40
C MET A 265 -2.72 -11.45 1.88
N ILE A 266 -2.36 -10.24 2.32
CA ILE A 266 -1.04 -9.97 2.92
C ILE A 266 -0.82 -10.88 4.14
N ARG A 267 -1.81 -10.98 5.04
CA ARG A 267 -1.71 -11.88 6.20
C ARG A 267 -1.48 -13.33 5.77
N ALA A 268 -2.30 -13.84 4.85
CA ALA A 268 -2.19 -15.22 4.38
C ALA A 268 -0.84 -15.49 3.69
N TYR A 269 -0.33 -14.52 2.92
CA TYR A 269 0.97 -14.62 2.27
C TYR A 269 2.11 -14.65 3.30
N PHE A 270 2.05 -13.78 4.31
CA PHE A 270 3.02 -13.75 5.40
C PHE A 270 2.99 -15.04 6.24
N GLU A 271 1.81 -15.54 6.60
CA GLU A 271 1.63 -16.80 7.34
C GLU A 271 2.18 -18.01 6.58
N ARG A 272 2.21 -17.96 5.24
CA ARG A 272 2.74 -19.05 4.40
C ARG A 272 4.24 -18.93 4.15
N THR A 273 4.74 -17.72 3.96
CA THR A 273 6.07 -17.50 3.36
C THR A 273 7.06 -16.85 4.33
N GLY A 274 6.58 -16.23 5.40
CA GLY A 274 7.39 -15.40 6.29
C GLY A 274 7.78 -14.03 5.71
N TYR A 275 7.45 -13.72 4.45
CA TYR A 275 7.79 -12.44 3.83
C TYR A 275 6.68 -11.41 4.04
N ALA A 276 7.02 -10.29 4.67
CA ALA A 276 6.08 -9.21 4.90
C ALA A 276 5.93 -8.35 3.65
N VAL A 277 4.69 -8.13 3.21
CA VAL A 277 4.35 -7.23 2.11
C VAL A 277 3.59 -6.04 2.67
N GLY A 278 3.91 -4.85 2.16
CA GLY A 278 3.26 -3.61 2.53
C GLY A 278 1.89 -3.41 1.88
N TYR A 279 1.08 -2.56 2.52
CA TYR A 279 -0.23 -2.18 2.02
C TYR A 279 -0.31 -0.68 1.75
N LYS A 280 -0.87 -0.27 0.60
CA LYS A 280 -1.07 1.16 0.28
C LYS A 280 -2.47 1.45 -0.24
N PRO A 281 -3.42 1.91 0.60
CA PRO A 281 -4.68 2.43 0.12
C PRO A 281 -4.47 3.81 -0.50
N ALA A 282 -5.05 4.03 -1.67
CA ALA A 282 -4.89 5.27 -2.44
C ALA A 282 -6.19 5.71 -3.11
N GLY A 283 -6.38 7.03 -3.18
CA GLY A 283 -7.56 7.68 -3.76
C GLY A 283 -8.77 7.70 -2.81
N GLY A 284 -9.42 8.86 -2.70
CA GLY A 284 -10.63 9.05 -1.88
C GLY A 284 -10.41 9.25 -0.38
N ILE A 285 -9.20 9.04 0.14
CA ILE A 285 -8.86 9.22 1.56
C ILE A 285 -8.48 10.69 1.79
N ARG A 286 -9.44 11.47 2.29
CA ARG A 286 -9.29 12.93 2.42
C ARG A 286 -9.50 13.46 3.84
N SER A 287 -9.89 12.60 4.78
CA SER A 287 -10.18 13.02 6.16
C SER A 287 -9.36 12.25 7.19
N ALA A 288 -9.05 12.93 8.30
CA ALA A 288 -8.45 12.36 9.50
C ALA A 288 -9.27 11.17 10.03
N LYS A 289 -10.60 11.24 9.94
CA LYS A 289 -11.49 10.12 10.28
C LYS A 289 -11.22 8.90 9.40
N ASN A 290 -11.11 9.09 8.08
CA ASN A 290 -10.79 7.98 7.19
C ASN A 290 -9.41 7.39 7.50
N ALA A 291 -8.39 8.23 7.74
CA ALA A 291 -7.07 7.71 8.14
C ALA A 291 -7.14 6.81 9.38
N LEU A 292 -7.91 7.20 10.40
CA LEU A 292 -8.12 6.36 11.59
C LEU A 292 -8.82 5.03 11.25
N GLU A 293 -9.85 5.03 10.40
CA GLU A 293 -10.54 3.81 9.97
C GLU A 293 -9.58 2.80 9.32
N TYR A 294 -8.67 3.28 8.47
CA TYR A 294 -7.64 2.44 7.86
C TYR A 294 -6.59 1.97 8.87
N LEU A 295 -6.16 2.83 9.82
CA LEU A 295 -5.24 2.40 10.88
C LEU A 295 -5.87 1.32 11.77
N TYR A 296 -7.16 1.40 12.07
CA TYR A 296 -7.89 0.33 12.79
C TYR A 296 -7.87 -0.97 11.99
N LEU A 297 -8.20 -0.91 10.70
CA LEU A 297 -8.16 -2.06 9.81
C LEU A 297 -6.78 -2.74 9.84
N ILE A 298 -5.70 -1.97 9.72
CA ILE A 298 -4.34 -2.52 9.70
C ILE A 298 -3.96 -3.12 11.04
N LYS A 299 -4.22 -2.43 12.14
CA LYS A 299 -3.96 -2.96 13.48
C LYS A 299 -4.70 -4.27 13.72
N GLU A 300 -5.95 -4.38 13.27
CA GLU A 300 -6.79 -5.57 13.48
C GLU A 300 -6.42 -6.75 12.59
N GLU A 301 -6.09 -6.51 11.31
CA GLU A 301 -5.84 -7.61 10.37
C GLU A 301 -4.36 -8.00 10.27
N LEU A 302 -3.42 -7.08 10.53
CA LEU A 302 -1.97 -7.27 10.35
C LEU A 302 -1.14 -6.97 11.61
N GLY A 303 -1.69 -6.25 12.58
CA GLY A 303 -1.00 -5.94 13.83
C GLY A 303 -0.12 -4.68 13.79
N ASP A 304 0.50 -4.37 14.93
CA ASP A 304 1.20 -3.08 15.14
C ASP A 304 2.42 -2.88 14.25
N ARG A 305 3.06 -3.97 13.83
CA ARG A 305 4.23 -3.88 12.97
C ARG A 305 3.93 -3.24 11.61
N TRP A 306 2.72 -3.48 11.09
CA TRP A 306 2.28 -2.88 9.83
C TRP A 306 1.87 -1.41 9.99
N LEU A 307 1.87 -0.83 11.20
CA LEU A 307 1.63 0.61 11.38
C LEU A 307 2.93 1.43 11.22
N ARG A 308 3.80 1.05 10.29
CA ARG A 308 5.10 1.67 10.01
C ARG A 308 5.27 1.89 8.51
N ALA A 309 6.03 2.92 8.14
CA ALA A 309 6.10 3.41 6.77
C ALA A 309 6.65 2.37 5.78
N ASP A 310 7.44 1.42 6.22
CA ASP A 310 7.97 0.35 5.37
C ASP A 310 6.94 -0.76 5.06
N LEU A 311 5.79 -0.79 5.75
CA LEU A 311 4.73 -1.78 5.54
C LEU A 311 3.33 -1.19 5.35
N PHE A 312 3.14 0.12 5.57
CA PHE A 312 1.85 0.77 5.32
C PHE A 312 2.03 2.22 4.89
N ARG A 313 1.31 2.60 3.83
CA ARG A 313 1.33 3.97 3.28
C ARG A 313 -0.05 4.45 2.88
N PHE A 314 -0.37 5.73 3.06
CA PHE A 314 -1.52 6.39 2.44
C PHE A 314 -1.09 7.06 1.14
N GLY A 315 -1.68 6.69 0.01
CA GLY A 315 -1.55 7.47 -1.22
C GLY A 315 -2.54 8.63 -1.23
N ALA A 316 -2.12 9.82 -0.82
CA ALA A 316 -3.01 10.97 -0.65
C ALA A 316 -2.35 12.32 -0.98
N SER A 317 -3.17 13.27 -1.44
CA SER A 317 -2.78 14.67 -1.67
C SER A 317 -3.36 15.59 -0.59
N GLY A 318 -4.69 15.55 -0.37
CA GLY A 318 -5.38 16.44 0.58
C GLY A 318 -5.50 15.94 2.02
N LEU A 319 -5.07 14.71 2.32
CA LEU A 319 -5.23 14.12 3.65
C LEU A 319 -4.43 14.86 4.72
N LEU A 320 -3.19 15.25 4.40
CA LEU A 320 -2.28 15.91 5.34
C LEU A 320 -2.93 17.20 5.88
N THR A 321 -3.46 18.04 4.99
CA THR A 321 -4.14 19.28 5.36
C THR A 321 -5.30 19.05 6.34
N ASP A 322 -6.13 18.02 6.14
CA ASP A 322 -7.22 17.74 7.08
C ASP A 322 -6.70 17.26 8.44
N ILE A 323 -5.66 16.42 8.45
CA ILE A 323 -5.02 15.98 9.69
C ILE A 323 -4.46 17.17 10.49
N GLU A 324 -3.74 18.08 9.83
CA GLU A 324 -3.20 19.28 10.47
C GLU A 324 -4.30 20.14 11.09
N ARG A 325 -5.44 20.29 10.40
CA ARG A 325 -6.59 21.02 10.93
C ARG A 325 -7.17 20.36 12.18
N GLN A 326 -7.24 19.03 12.22
CA GLN A 326 -7.71 18.31 13.41
C GLN A 326 -6.72 18.40 14.58
N LEU A 327 -5.42 18.35 14.30
CA LEU A 327 -4.37 18.52 15.31
C LEU A 327 -4.36 19.95 15.88
N GLU A 328 -4.53 20.97 15.03
CA GLU A 328 -4.65 22.36 15.48
C GLU A 328 -5.92 22.58 16.32
N HIS A 329 -7.05 22.01 15.90
CA HIS A 329 -8.27 22.03 16.71
C HIS A 329 -8.09 21.32 18.05
N PHE A 330 -7.38 20.19 18.08
CA PHE A 330 -7.06 19.48 19.33
C PHE A 330 -6.21 20.35 20.26
N ALA A 331 -5.18 21.02 19.74
CA ALA A 331 -4.27 21.83 20.53
C ALA A 331 -4.89 23.16 21.03
N THR A 332 -5.74 23.78 20.22
CA THR A 332 -6.22 25.16 20.47
C THR A 332 -7.70 25.27 20.81
N GLY A 333 -8.49 24.22 20.58
CA GLY A 333 -9.95 24.25 20.65
C GLY A 333 -10.62 25.05 19.52
N ARG A 334 -9.88 25.46 18.49
CA ARG A 334 -10.39 26.28 17.36
C ARG A 334 -10.01 25.66 16.02
N TYR A 335 -10.93 25.65 15.07
CA TYR A 335 -10.61 25.20 13.71
C TYR A 335 -9.71 26.21 13.00
N ALA A 336 -8.72 25.69 12.27
CA ALA A 336 -7.82 26.51 11.47
C ALA A 336 -8.56 27.17 10.29
N ALA A 337 -8.24 28.45 10.03
CA ALA A 337 -8.62 29.12 8.80
C ALA A 337 -7.85 28.52 7.61
N ALA A 338 -8.48 28.46 6.43
CA ALA A 338 -7.91 27.78 5.26
C ALA A 338 -6.51 28.28 4.86
N HIS A 339 -6.23 29.58 5.00
CA HIS A 339 -4.92 30.17 4.64
C HIS A 339 -3.78 29.79 5.59
N ARG A 340 -4.08 29.26 6.79
CA ARG A 340 -3.05 28.82 7.75
C ARG A 340 -2.45 27.47 7.38
N GLN A 341 -3.09 26.77 6.44
CA GLN A 341 -2.70 25.47 5.93
C GLN A 341 -2.64 25.51 4.40
N PRO A 342 -1.67 26.26 3.82
CA PRO A 342 -1.56 26.39 2.37
C PRO A 342 -1.46 25.00 1.74
N MET A 343 -2.41 24.71 0.84
CA MET A 343 -2.37 23.49 0.03
C MET A 343 -1.16 23.54 -0.90
N VAL A 344 -0.59 22.37 -1.18
CA VAL A 344 0.44 22.23 -2.21
C VAL A 344 -0.20 22.12 -3.58
#